data_AF-A0A8H6M356-F1
#
_entry.id   AF-A0A8H6M356-F1
#
_cell.length_a   1.000
_cell.length_b   1.000
_cell.length_c   1.000
_cell.angle_alpha   90.00
_cell.angle_beta   90.00
_cell.angle_gamma   90.00
#
_symmetry.space_group_name_H-M   'P 1'
#
loop_
_entity.id
_entity.type
_entity.pdbx_description
1 polymer ?
#
loop_
_entity_poly.entity_id
_entity_poly.type
_entity_poly.pdbx_seq_one_letter_code
_entity_poly.pdbx_strand_id
1 'polypeptide(L)'
;MPASNKFPDIPEDVTRLIFEIAAEDRAHRLVYPLVSKRVRSWAEPVIYREVVVDTSYRFIHTINNQASSKPENFFALHVKSLFFDSIPPHFIAPIVEKCSSVLSLTIWSTGYTLPEPNMLTGLTGSAPRRLSLTVSAIALQERHFSHPIFQEVTHLDVFCGDRDEDMAWATLKGLKNLTHLSVQSHPGKQHEQILCGIPAGLHVVVLYVSSEVQDDTKSVIKAIDAGQADERAVICLLWMAESLPSYREMLRHAIMPKSSVMTKWREFWEHPFTTTHFLWNEAEEVLEKRRKLKDNRKG
;
A
#
# COMPACT_ATOMS: atom_id res chain seq x y z
N MET A 1 -26.44 -52.25 2.15
CA MET A 1 -26.88 -51.24 3.13
C MET A 1 -26.49 -49.86 2.58
N PRO A 2 -27.43 -48.97 2.25
CA PRO A 2 -27.07 -47.63 1.78
C PRO A 2 -26.74 -46.76 2.99
N ALA A 3 -25.49 -46.31 3.09
CA ALA A 3 -25.09 -45.31 4.07
C ALA A 3 -25.80 -43.99 3.74
N SER A 4 -26.89 -43.73 4.45
CA SER A 4 -27.57 -42.43 4.49
C SER A 4 -26.73 -41.42 5.26
N ASN A 5 -25.50 -41.18 4.81
CA ASN A 5 -24.72 -40.01 5.21
C ASN A 5 -25.12 -38.84 4.31
N LYS A 6 -26.40 -38.47 4.38
CA LYS A 6 -26.81 -37.15 3.93
C LYS A 6 -26.37 -36.22 5.04
N PHE A 7 -25.39 -35.36 4.74
CA PHE A 7 -25.29 -34.12 5.50
C PHE A 7 -26.71 -33.54 5.57
N PRO A 8 -27.18 -33.10 6.76
CA PRO A 8 -28.44 -32.37 6.82
C PRO A 8 -28.41 -31.28 5.75
N ASP A 9 -29.53 -31.03 5.08
CA ASP A 9 -29.61 -30.04 4.01
C ASP A 9 -29.22 -28.67 4.60
N ILE A 10 -27.95 -28.31 4.46
CA ILE A 10 -27.41 -27.02 4.91
C ILE A 10 -28.02 -25.97 3.97
N PRO A 11 -28.65 -24.91 4.50
CA PRO A 11 -29.13 -23.81 3.68
C PRO A 11 -28.06 -23.28 2.72
N GLU A 12 -28.48 -22.88 1.52
CA GLU A 12 -27.56 -22.48 0.45
C GLU A 12 -26.72 -21.25 0.82
N ASP A 13 -27.32 -20.29 1.50
CA ASP A 13 -26.67 -19.08 2.02
C ASP A 13 -25.60 -19.41 3.06
N VAL A 14 -25.87 -20.36 3.97
CA VAL A 14 -24.89 -20.85 4.95
C VAL A 14 -23.75 -21.56 4.23
N THR A 15 -24.04 -22.42 3.26
CA THR A 15 -23.02 -23.11 2.47
C THR A 15 -22.14 -22.12 1.70
N ARG A 16 -22.76 -21.10 1.09
CA ARG A 16 -22.07 -20.02 0.39
C ARG A 16 -21.14 -19.27 1.34
N LEU A 17 -21.63 -18.85 2.51
CA LEU A 17 -20.83 -18.14 3.51
C LEU A 17 -19.63 -18.97 3.97
N ILE A 18 -19.80 -20.28 4.20
CA ILE A 18 -18.70 -21.19 4.55
C ILE A 18 -17.62 -21.18 3.47
N PHE A 19 -17.99 -21.29 2.19
CA PHE A 19 -17.02 -21.29 1.10
C PHE A 19 -16.39 -19.92 0.85
N GLU A 20 -17.12 -18.83 1.06
CA GLU A 20 -16.56 -17.47 0.97
C GLU A 20 -15.52 -17.25 2.07
N ILE A 21 -15.82 -17.60 3.32
CA ILE A 21 -14.87 -17.55 4.45
C ILE A 21 -13.67 -18.47 4.19
N ALA A 22 -13.91 -19.70 3.74
CA ALA A 22 -12.83 -20.64 3.44
C ALA A 22 -11.93 -20.12 2.30
N ALA A 23 -12.48 -19.45 1.30
CA ALA A 23 -11.72 -18.83 0.22
C ALA A 23 -10.84 -17.65 0.66
N GLU A 24 -11.03 -17.11 1.87
CA GLU A 24 -10.12 -16.13 2.47
C GLU A 24 -8.81 -16.78 2.97
N ASP A 25 -8.81 -18.10 3.26
CA ASP A 25 -7.59 -18.84 3.61
C ASP A 25 -6.71 -19.05 2.36
N ARG A 26 -5.66 -18.25 2.26
CA ARG A 26 -4.74 -18.24 1.12
C ARG A 26 -4.05 -19.56 0.85
N ALA A 27 -3.81 -20.37 1.89
CA ALA A 27 -3.11 -21.64 1.74
C ALA A 27 -3.93 -22.64 0.90
N HIS A 28 -5.26 -22.56 0.99
CA HIS A 28 -6.17 -23.54 0.40
C HIS A 28 -7.17 -22.94 -0.60
N ARG A 29 -7.24 -21.62 -0.75
CA ARG A 29 -8.30 -20.95 -1.54
C ARG A 29 -8.47 -21.48 -2.97
N LEU A 30 -7.42 -21.98 -3.61
CA LEU A 30 -7.48 -22.50 -4.97
C LEU A 30 -8.17 -23.86 -5.10
N VAL A 31 -8.37 -24.61 -4.00
CA VAL A 31 -9.05 -25.92 -4.07
C VAL A 31 -10.57 -25.80 -4.07
N TYR A 32 -11.13 -24.74 -3.48
CA TYR A 32 -12.59 -24.60 -3.35
C TYR A 32 -13.31 -24.44 -4.70
N PRO A 33 -12.81 -23.66 -5.67
CA PRO A 33 -13.39 -23.58 -7.02
C PRO A 33 -13.46 -24.91 -7.79
N LEU A 34 -12.77 -25.96 -7.31
CA LEU A 34 -12.75 -27.29 -7.91
C LEU A 34 -13.88 -28.19 -7.41
N VAL A 35 -14.54 -27.83 -6.30
CA VAL A 35 -15.60 -28.65 -5.68
C VAL A 35 -16.83 -28.75 -6.58
N SER A 36 -17.32 -27.62 -7.11
CA SER A 36 -18.43 -27.59 -8.08
C SER A 36 -18.49 -26.24 -8.82
N LYS A 37 -19.26 -26.17 -9.91
CA LYS A 37 -19.51 -24.91 -10.64
C LYS A 37 -20.13 -23.83 -9.75
N ARG A 38 -21.01 -24.24 -8.83
CA ARG A 38 -21.69 -23.33 -7.91
C ARG A 38 -20.72 -22.76 -6.87
N VAL A 39 -19.93 -23.63 -6.23
CA VAL A 39 -18.89 -23.19 -5.27
C VAL A 39 -17.87 -22.28 -5.96
N ARG A 40 -17.48 -22.58 -7.21
CA ARG A 40 -16.63 -21.70 -8.02
C ARG A 40 -17.19 -20.29 -8.13
N SER A 41 -18.49 -20.15 -8.43
CA SER A 41 -19.13 -18.83 -8.57
C SER A 41 -19.15 -18.02 -7.27
N TRP A 42 -19.04 -18.67 -6.11
CA TRP A 42 -18.94 -18.00 -4.80
C TRP A 42 -17.49 -17.71 -4.42
N ALA A 43 -16.58 -18.65 -4.63
CA ALA A 43 -15.19 -18.56 -4.21
C ALA A 43 -14.34 -17.68 -5.12
N GLU A 44 -14.53 -17.71 -6.45
CA GLU A 44 -13.71 -16.91 -7.38
C GLU A 44 -13.75 -15.40 -7.08
N PRO A 45 -14.91 -14.76 -6.84
CA PRO A 45 -14.96 -13.35 -6.43
C PRO A 45 -14.07 -13.02 -5.22
N VAL A 46 -13.99 -13.92 -4.23
CA VAL A 46 -13.15 -13.75 -3.04
C VAL A 46 -11.68 -13.93 -3.38
N ILE A 47 -11.34 -14.96 -4.17
CA ILE A 47 -9.96 -15.26 -4.59
C ILE A 47 -9.36 -14.12 -5.40
N TYR A 48 -10.13 -13.55 -6.34
CA TYR A 48 -9.69 -12.47 -7.22
C TYR A 48 -9.85 -11.07 -6.59
N ARG A 49 -10.36 -10.96 -5.36
CA ARG A 49 -10.49 -9.66 -4.68
C ARG A 49 -9.16 -8.94 -4.51
N GLU A 50 -8.12 -9.70 -4.19
CA GLU A 50 -6.76 -9.24 -3.97
C GLU A 50 -5.80 -10.04 -4.86
N VAL A 51 -5.21 -9.36 -5.85
CA VAL A 51 -4.37 -9.98 -6.86
C VAL A 51 -2.95 -9.44 -6.78
N VAL A 52 -2.01 -10.36 -6.65
CA VAL A 52 -0.58 -10.12 -6.84
C VAL A 52 -0.22 -10.45 -8.29
N VAL A 53 0.37 -9.47 -8.97
CA VAL A 53 0.92 -9.60 -10.31
C VAL A 53 2.43 -9.64 -10.16
N ASP A 54 3.02 -10.82 -10.35
CA ASP A 54 4.43 -11.09 -10.16
C ASP A 54 5.08 -11.67 -11.42
N THR A 55 6.39 -11.90 -11.36
CA THR A 55 7.20 -12.43 -12.46
C THR A 55 6.85 -13.86 -12.88
N SER A 56 5.85 -14.51 -12.25
CA SER A 56 5.29 -15.77 -12.77
C SER A 56 4.34 -15.56 -13.94
N TYR A 57 3.90 -14.32 -14.21
CA TYR A 57 2.98 -13.94 -15.28
C TYR A 57 1.62 -14.68 -15.26
N ARG A 58 1.28 -15.40 -14.19
CA ARG A 58 0.05 -16.22 -14.10
C ARG A 58 -1.22 -15.38 -14.28
N PHE A 59 -1.29 -14.23 -13.61
CA PHE A 59 -2.44 -13.34 -13.74
C PHE A 59 -2.51 -12.70 -15.13
N ILE A 60 -1.36 -12.33 -15.71
CA ILE A 60 -1.24 -11.79 -17.06
C ILE A 60 -1.74 -12.79 -18.11
N HIS A 61 -1.38 -14.06 -17.97
CA HIS A 61 -1.93 -15.12 -18.81
C HIS A 61 -3.43 -15.29 -18.59
N THR A 62 -3.89 -15.26 -17.34
CA THR A 62 -5.31 -15.43 -17.01
C THR A 62 -6.18 -14.32 -17.61
N ILE A 63 -5.74 -13.06 -17.54
CA ILE A 63 -6.51 -11.89 -18.00
C ILE A 63 -6.49 -11.72 -19.53
N ASN A 64 -5.52 -12.35 -20.21
CA ASN A 64 -5.38 -12.33 -21.66
C ASN A 64 -5.85 -13.63 -22.33
N ASN A 65 -6.27 -14.63 -21.55
CA ASN A 65 -6.73 -15.90 -22.08
C ASN A 65 -8.14 -15.75 -22.69
N GLN A 66 -8.23 -15.74 -24.02
CA GLN A 66 -9.49 -15.71 -24.76
C GLN A 66 -10.37 -16.95 -24.52
N ALA A 67 -9.79 -18.07 -24.08
CA ALA A 67 -10.52 -19.28 -23.72
C ALA A 67 -10.98 -19.28 -22.25
N SER A 68 -10.81 -18.17 -21.52
CA SER A 68 -11.31 -18.04 -20.15
C SER A 68 -12.84 -18.16 -20.12
N SER A 69 -13.36 -18.91 -19.14
CA SER A 69 -14.80 -18.99 -18.89
C SER A 69 -15.35 -17.80 -18.09
N LYS A 70 -14.48 -16.85 -17.73
CA LYS A 70 -14.86 -15.65 -16.97
C LYS A 70 -15.53 -14.63 -17.91
N PRO A 71 -16.64 -14.00 -17.49
CA PRO A 71 -17.22 -12.87 -18.21
C PRO A 71 -16.20 -11.74 -18.44
N GLU A 72 -16.37 -10.94 -19.49
CA GLU A 72 -15.46 -9.84 -19.83
C GLU A 72 -15.32 -8.82 -18.69
N ASN A 73 -16.39 -8.57 -17.94
CA ASN A 73 -16.42 -7.64 -16.81
C ASN A 73 -16.04 -8.28 -15.46
N PHE A 74 -15.66 -9.57 -15.44
CA PHE A 74 -15.39 -10.28 -14.19
C PHE A 74 -14.30 -9.60 -13.36
N PHE A 75 -13.16 -9.28 -13.99
CA PHE A 75 -12.03 -8.65 -13.28
C PHE A 75 -12.35 -7.22 -12.87
N ALA A 76 -13.01 -6.46 -13.76
CA ALA A 76 -13.50 -5.12 -13.47
C ALA A 76 -14.41 -5.08 -12.23
N LEU A 77 -15.26 -6.10 -12.03
CA LEU A 77 -16.16 -6.17 -10.89
C LEU A 77 -15.49 -6.67 -9.61
N HIS A 78 -14.64 -7.69 -9.70
CA HIS A 78 -14.19 -8.43 -8.52
C HIS A 78 -12.79 -8.04 -8.02
N VAL A 79 -11.90 -7.55 -8.88
CA VAL A 79 -10.55 -7.13 -8.45
C VAL A 79 -10.63 -5.78 -7.74
N LYS A 80 -10.30 -5.76 -6.45
CA LYS A 80 -10.31 -4.54 -5.60
C LYS A 80 -8.92 -4.10 -5.16
N SER A 81 -7.95 -5.01 -5.14
CA SER A 81 -6.54 -4.71 -4.90
C SER A 81 -5.66 -5.30 -6.00
N LEU A 82 -4.74 -4.49 -6.52
CA LEU A 82 -3.66 -4.91 -7.40
C LEU A 82 -2.32 -4.58 -6.76
N PHE A 83 -1.47 -5.60 -6.64
CA PHE A 83 -0.08 -5.47 -6.20
C PHE A 83 0.85 -5.91 -7.31
N PHE A 84 1.59 -4.98 -7.91
CA PHE A 84 2.60 -5.26 -8.93
C PHE A 84 3.96 -5.44 -8.26
N ASP A 85 4.49 -6.66 -8.31
CA ASP A 85 5.83 -6.99 -7.83
C ASP A 85 6.78 -7.21 -8.99
N SER A 86 7.67 -6.24 -9.23
CA SER A 86 8.79 -6.42 -10.16
C SER A 86 8.34 -6.76 -11.60
N ILE A 87 7.19 -6.21 -12.00
CA ILE A 87 6.59 -6.37 -13.33
C ILE A 87 7.08 -5.26 -14.26
N PRO A 88 7.38 -5.57 -15.54
CA PRO A 88 7.68 -4.54 -16.53
C PRO A 88 6.54 -3.51 -16.66
N PRO A 89 6.82 -2.20 -16.66
CA PRO A 89 5.80 -1.15 -16.64
C PRO A 89 4.71 -1.26 -17.72
N HIS A 90 5.07 -1.72 -18.93
CA HIS A 90 4.14 -1.84 -20.06
C HIS A 90 2.99 -2.84 -19.84
N PHE A 91 3.07 -3.71 -18.82
CA PHE A 91 1.96 -4.58 -18.43
C PHE A 91 0.97 -3.90 -17.48
N ILE A 92 1.37 -2.86 -16.76
CA ILE A 92 0.60 -2.29 -15.64
C ILE A 92 -0.70 -1.65 -16.15
N ALA A 93 -0.61 -0.70 -17.09
CA ALA A 93 -1.78 0.04 -17.57
C ALA A 93 -2.85 -0.87 -18.20
N PRO A 94 -2.54 -1.82 -19.11
CA PRO A 94 -3.53 -2.74 -19.67
C PRO A 94 -4.23 -3.62 -18.60
N ILE A 95 -3.55 -3.97 -17.52
CA ILE A 95 -4.12 -4.77 -16.44
C ILE A 95 -5.06 -3.92 -15.59
N VAL A 96 -4.65 -2.69 -15.25
CA VAL A 96 -5.47 -1.75 -14.47
C VAL A 96 -6.72 -1.36 -15.26
N GLU A 97 -6.63 -1.16 -16.57
CA GLU A 97 -7.78 -0.87 -17.44
C GLU A 97 -8.85 -1.97 -17.36
N LYS A 98 -8.44 -3.24 -17.38
CA LYS A 98 -9.35 -4.39 -17.22
C LYS A 98 -9.87 -4.58 -15.80
N CYS A 99 -9.30 -3.89 -14.81
CA CYS A 99 -9.64 -3.97 -13.39
C CYS A 99 -10.16 -2.61 -12.88
N SER A 100 -11.14 -2.02 -13.55
CA SER A 100 -11.58 -0.63 -13.31
C SER A 100 -12.13 -0.32 -11.91
N SER A 101 -12.52 -1.32 -11.10
CA SER A 101 -12.99 -1.11 -9.71
C SER A 101 -11.88 -1.24 -8.65
N VAL A 102 -10.61 -1.12 -9.03
CA VAL A 102 -9.48 -1.18 -8.10
C VAL A 102 -9.54 -0.03 -7.10
N LEU A 103 -9.51 -0.37 -5.82
CA LEU A 103 -9.52 0.57 -4.68
C LEU A 103 -8.13 0.71 -4.05
N SER A 104 -7.29 -0.32 -4.17
CA SER A 104 -5.92 -0.33 -3.68
C SER A 104 -4.97 -0.72 -4.81
N LEU A 105 -4.01 0.16 -5.11
CA LEU A 105 -3.05 -0.04 -6.17
C LEU A 105 -1.63 0.09 -5.62
N THR A 106 -0.81 -0.92 -5.82
CA THR A 106 0.60 -0.93 -5.43
C THR A 106 1.48 -1.20 -6.63
N ILE A 107 2.40 -0.30 -6.93
CA ILE A 107 3.35 -0.41 -8.04
C ILE A 107 4.76 -0.38 -7.46
N TRP A 108 5.31 -1.57 -7.19
CA TRP A 108 6.67 -1.72 -6.69
C TRP A 108 7.57 -2.24 -7.80
N SER A 109 8.44 -1.38 -8.30
CA SER A 109 9.42 -1.74 -9.30
C SER A 109 10.75 -2.02 -8.62
N THR A 110 11.15 -3.29 -8.57
CA THR A 110 12.52 -3.65 -8.20
C THR A 110 13.34 -3.77 -9.48
N GLY A 111 14.27 -2.84 -9.72
CA GLY A 111 15.20 -2.93 -10.85
C GLY A 111 15.54 -1.61 -11.54
N TYR A 112 16.57 -1.67 -12.39
CA TYR A 112 17.06 -0.57 -13.24
C TYR A 112 16.24 -0.39 -14.53
N THR A 113 14.97 -0.80 -14.53
CA THR A 113 14.11 -0.56 -15.68
C THR A 113 13.96 0.94 -15.87
N LEU A 114 14.18 1.40 -17.10
CA LEU A 114 13.93 2.79 -17.44
C LEU A 114 12.44 3.08 -17.17
N PRO A 115 12.11 4.23 -16.56
CA PRO A 115 10.73 4.62 -16.37
C PRO A 115 10.03 4.64 -17.73
N GLU A 116 8.85 4.04 -17.79
CA GLU A 116 8.05 4.09 -19.02
C GLU A 116 7.42 5.48 -19.13
N PRO A 117 7.57 6.16 -20.28
CA PRO A 117 6.88 7.42 -20.49
C PRO A 117 5.37 7.19 -20.43
N ASN A 118 4.67 8.03 -19.67
CA ASN A 118 3.22 8.05 -19.59
C ASN A 118 2.60 6.86 -18.83
N MET A 119 3.35 6.22 -17.92
CA MET A 119 2.83 5.14 -17.08
C MET A 119 1.60 5.61 -16.30
N LEU A 120 1.65 6.78 -15.65
CA LEU A 120 0.51 7.28 -14.88
C LEU A 120 -0.67 7.66 -15.79
N THR A 121 -0.38 8.22 -16.97
CA THR A 121 -1.41 8.57 -17.97
C THR A 121 -2.27 7.36 -18.34
N GLY A 122 -1.68 6.17 -18.47
CA GLY A 122 -2.40 4.92 -18.71
C GLY A 122 -3.31 4.47 -17.56
N LEU A 123 -3.17 5.08 -16.38
CA LEU A 123 -3.94 4.75 -15.17
C LEU A 123 -5.06 5.76 -14.88
N THR A 124 -5.28 6.75 -15.75
CA THR A 124 -6.28 7.84 -15.55
C THR A 124 -7.72 7.35 -15.39
N GLY A 125 -8.05 6.17 -15.92
CA GLY A 125 -9.36 5.54 -15.72
C GLY A 125 -9.57 4.93 -14.33
N SER A 126 -8.52 4.84 -13.52
CA SER A 126 -8.59 4.34 -12.14
C SER A 126 -8.64 5.47 -11.12
N ALA A 127 -9.36 5.25 -10.03
CA ALA A 127 -9.46 6.18 -8.91
C ALA A 127 -9.19 5.45 -7.58
N PRO A 128 -7.95 4.96 -7.37
CA PRO A 128 -7.62 4.21 -6.16
C PRO A 128 -7.73 5.10 -4.92
N ARG A 129 -8.23 4.53 -3.83
CA ARG A 129 -8.25 5.19 -2.52
C ARG A 129 -6.96 4.95 -1.74
N ARG A 130 -6.25 3.87 -2.04
CA ARG A 130 -4.95 3.51 -1.47
C ARG A 130 -3.96 3.35 -2.61
N LEU A 131 -2.86 4.08 -2.56
CA LEU A 131 -1.86 4.06 -3.61
C LEU A 131 -0.47 3.93 -2.96
N SER A 132 0.29 2.92 -3.38
CA SER A 132 1.71 2.79 -3.04
C SER A 132 2.51 2.71 -4.32
N LEU A 133 3.58 3.49 -4.43
CA LEU A 133 4.38 3.56 -5.65
C LEU A 133 5.85 3.76 -5.34
N THR A 134 6.70 3.20 -6.20
CA THR A 134 8.11 3.57 -6.30
C THR A 134 8.28 4.70 -7.31
N VAL A 135 8.91 5.80 -6.90
CA VAL A 135 9.09 7.00 -7.77
C VAL A 135 9.95 6.69 -9.00
N SER A 136 10.84 5.71 -8.93
CA SER A 136 11.61 5.21 -10.07
C SER A 136 10.74 4.61 -11.19
N ALA A 137 9.51 4.16 -10.88
CA ALA A 137 8.57 3.67 -11.88
C ALA A 137 7.90 4.81 -12.66
N ILE A 138 7.96 6.05 -12.17
CA ILE A 138 7.28 7.21 -12.73
C ILE A 138 8.26 8.06 -13.53
N ALA A 139 7.89 8.37 -14.77
CA ALA A 139 8.66 9.27 -15.63
C ALA A 139 8.75 10.68 -15.01
N LEU A 140 9.88 11.37 -15.21
CA LEU A 140 10.17 12.65 -14.55
C LEU A 140 9.05 13.69 -14.71
N GLN A 141 8.45 13.79 -15.89
CA GLN A 141 7.35 14.72 -16.18
C GLN A 141 6.05 14.40 -15.43
N GLU A 142 5.89 13.17 -14.94
CA GLU A 142 4.71 12.72 -14.19
C GLU A 142 4.95 12.75 -12.66
N ARG A 143 6.14 13.17 -12.20
CA ARG A 143 6.52 13.24 -10.77
C ARG A 143 5.89 14.44 -10.05
N HIS A 144 4.57 14.51 -10.10
CA HIS A 144 3.77 15.51 -9.42
C HIS A 144 2.42 14.93 -8.97
N PHE A 145 1.83 15.50 -7.93
CA PHE A 145 0.58 15.00 -7.34
C PHE A 145 -0.69 15.53 -8.04
N SER A 146 -0.55 16.34 -9.09
CA SER A 146 -1.71 16.86 -9.85
C SER A 146 -2.36 15.83 -10.78
N HIS A 147 -1.79 14.64 -10.93
CA HIS A 147 -2.31 13.61 -11.84
C HIS A 147 -3.69 13.08 -11.36
N PRO A 148 -4.65 12.78 -12.26
CA PRO A 148 -5.99 12.31 -11.88
C PRO A 148 -6.02 11.11 -10.94
N ILE A 149 -5.06 10.19 -11.07
CA ILE A 149 -4.94 9.00 -10.20
C ILE A 149 -4.87 9.33 -8.71
N PHE A 150 -4.40 10.53 -8.33
CA PHE A 150 -4.23 10.92 -6.93
C PHE A 150 -5.48 11.58 -6.32
N GLN A 151 -6.50 11.93 -7.11
CA GLN A 151 -7.60 12.79 -6.64
C GLN A 151 -8.44 12.14 -5.54
N GLU A 152 -8.66 10.83 -5.63
CA GLU A 152 -9.44 10.05 -4.65
C GLU A 152 -8.56 9.34 -3.60
N VAL A 153 -7.25 9.59 -3.62
CA VAL A 153 -6.30 8.91 -2.73
C VAL A 153 -6.46 9.45 -1.30
N THR A 154 -6.74 8.51 -0.39
CA THR A 154 -6.84 8.75 1.05
C THR A 154 -5.58 8.28 1.80
N HIS A 155 -4.91 7.26 1.26
CA HIS A 155 -3.69 6.68 1.81
C HIS A 155 -2.64 6.59 0.71
N LEU A 156 -1.53 7.31 0.89
CA LEU A 156 -0.45 7.39 -0.09
C LEU A 156 0.86 6.91 0.54
N ASP A 157 1.56 6.04 -0.17
CA ASP A 157 2.87 5.54 0.20
C ASP A 157 3.85 5.74 -0.96
N VAL A 158 4.93 6.47 -0.72
CA VAL A 158 5.87 6.88 -1.76
C VAL A 158 7.27 6.40 -1.39
N PHE A 159 7.81 5.52 -2.21
CA PHE A 159 9.18 5.05 -2.12
C PHE A 159 10.08 5.87 -3.05
N CYS A 160 10.82 6.82 -2.50
CA CYS A 160 11.94 7.44 -3.20
C CYS A 160 13.16 6.52 -3.02
N GLY A 161 13.79 6.14 -4.13
CA GLY A 161 14.99 5.29 -4.07
C GLY A 161 16.19 5.99 -3.42
N ASP A 162 17.38 5.40 -3.54
CA ASP A 162 18.63 5.94 -2.98
C ASP A 162 19.13 7.23 -3.68
N ARG A 163 18.38 7.76 -4.64
CA ARG A 163 18.72 8.99 -5.36
C ARG A 163 17.80 10.12 -4.91
N ASP A 164 18.30 11.34 -4.97
CA ASP A 164 17.48 12.55 -4.85
C ASP A 164 16.50 12.59 -6.03
N GLU A 165 15.40 11.86 -5.91
CA GLU A 165 14.36 11.83 -6.92
C GLU A 165 13.52 13.09 -6.80
N ASP A 166 13.54 13.90 -7.86
CA ASP A 166 12.80 15.15 -7.97
C ASP A 166 11.28 14.90 -8.04
N MET A 167 10.65 14.64 -6.88
CA MET A 167 9.21 14.68 -6.75
C MET A 167 8.76 16.10 -6.41
N ALA A 168 7.75 16.61 -7.11
CA ALA A 168 7.23 17.96 -6.87
C ALA A 168 6.38 18.02 -5.58
N TRP A 169 7.00 17.85 -4.40
CA TRP A 169 6.34 17.79 -3.09
C TRP A 169 5.42 18.99 -2.79
N ALA A 170 5.72 20.17 -3.35
CA ALA A 170 4.85 21.34 -3.22
C ALA A 170 3.43 21.15 -3.83
N THR A 171 3.25 20.16 -4.71
CA THR A 171 1.95 19.82 -5.31
C THR A 171 1.09 18.90 -4.42
N LEU A 172 1.67 18.33 -3.35
CA LEU A 172 0.98 17.44 -2.41
C LEU A 172 -0.23 18.11 -1.74
N LYS A 173 -0.16 19.44 -1.54
CA LYS A 173 -1.25 20.26 -1.01
C LYS A 173 -2.55 20.20 -1.84
N GLY A 174 -2.46 19.76 -3.10
CA GLY A 174 -3.61 19.56 -3.98
C GLY A 174 -4.46 18.34 -3.62
N LEU A 175 -3.93 17.40 -2.83
CA LEU A 175 -4.59 16.14 -2.48
C LEU A 175 -5.56 16.34 -1.31
N LYS A 176 -6.76 16.84 -1.61
CA LYS A 176 -7.77 17.21 -0.59
C LYS A 176 -8.30 16.03 0.22
N ASN A 177 -8.27 14.83 -0.35
CA ASN A 177 -8.78 13.61 0.28
C ASN A 177 -7.70 12.85 1.06
N LEU A 178 -6.43 13.31 1.00
CA LEU A 178 -5.31 12.59 1.60
C LEU A 178 -5.37 12.70 3.13
N THR A 179 -5.45 11.56 3.80
CA THR A 179 -5.50 11.44 5.27
C THR A 179 -4.23 10.83 5.85
N HIS A 180 -3.60 9.92 5.10
CA HIS A 180 -2.40 9.20 5.52
C HIS A 180 -1.33 9.27 4.43
N LEU A 181 -0.13 9.65 4.84
CA LEU A 181 1.05 9.71 3.97
C LEU A 181 2.20 8.92 4.61
N SER A 182 2.85 8.07 3.84
CA SER A 182 4.16 7.54 4.16
C SER A 182 5.15 7.84 3.04
N VAL A 183 6.36 8.27 3.39
CA VAL A 183 7.40 8.62 2.42
C VAL A 183 8.74 8.05 2.87
N GLN A 184 9.35 7.23 2.03
CA GLN A 184 10.75 6.88 2.15
C GLN A 184 11.55 7.91 1.38
N SER A 185 12.30 8.74 2.08
CA SER A 185 13.08 9.83 1.52
C SER A 185 14.38 10.02 2.30
N HIS A 186 15.34 10.73 1.71
CA HIS A 186 16.53 11.12 2.44
C HIS A 186 16.18 12.21 3.46
N PRO A 187 16.71 12.12 4.68
CA PRO A 187 16.48 13.14 5.70
C PRO A 187 17.08 14.49 5.26
N GLY A 188 16.51 15.59 5.76
CA GLY A 188 16.95 16.96 5.46
C GLY A 188 15.96 17.71 4.59
N LYS A 189 16.44 18.33 3.50
CA LYS A 189 15.65 19.23 2.65
C LYS A 189 14.37 18.59 2.09
N GLN A 190 14.40 17.31 1.76
CA GLN A 190 13.22 16.61 1.25
C GLN A 190 12.14 16.51 2.33
N HIS A 191 12.49 16.19 3.58
CA HIS A 191 11.52 16.19 4.69
C HIS A 191 10.92 17.57 4.88
N GLU A 192 11.72 18.64 4.83
CA GLU A 192 11.19 20.00 4.93
C GLU A 192 10.20 20.31 3.79
N GLN A 193 10.52 19.93 2.55
CA GLN A 193 9.63 20.10 1.41
C GLN A 193 8.33 19.30 1.54
N ILE A 194 8.42 18.06 2.00
CA ILE A 194 7.26 17.21 2.28
C ILE A 194 6.38 17.89 3.33
N LEU A 195 6.95 18.28 4.47
CA LEU A 195 6.22 18.91 5.57
C LEU A 195 5.56 20.23 5.14
N CYS A 196 6.24 21.04 4.34
CA CYS A 196 5.67 22.27 3.75
C CYS A 196 4.52 22.00 2.77
N GLY A 197 4.52 20.82 2.14
CA GLY A 197 3.53 20.42 1.12
C GLY A 197 2.30 19.73 1.67
N ILE A 198 2.23 19.43 2.97
CA ILE A 198 1.15 18.64 3.56
C ILE A 198 -0.22 19.35 3.42
N PRO A 199 -1.28 18.66 2.94
CA PRO A 199 -2.63 19.21 2.93
C PRO A 199 -3.20 19.35 4.35
N ALA A 200 -4.12 20.31 4.53
CA ALA A 200 -4.74 20.58 5.84
C ALA A 200 -5.50 19.38 6.42
N GLY A 201 -6.08 18.53 5.56
CA GLY A 201 -6.83 17.33 5.96
C GLY A 201 -5.96 16.12 6.34
N LEU A 202 -4.63 16.22 6.24
CA LEU A 202 -3.75 15.10 6.57
C LEU A 202 -3.75 14.86 8.08
N HIS A 203 -3.93 13.59 8.48
CA HIS A 203 -3.91 13.16 9.89
C HIS A 203 -2.53 12.67 10.32
N VAL A 204 -1.87 11.91 9.44
CA VAL A 204 -0.62 11.21 9.75
C VAL A 204 0.37 11.33 8.60
N VAL A 205 1.62 11.64 8.94
CA VAL A 205 2.78 11.52 8.06
C VAL A 205 3.77 10.56 8.69
N VAL A 206 4.19 9.54 7.94
CA VAL A 206 5.29 8.65 8.33
C VAL A 206 6.48 8.91 7.42
N LEU A 207 7.60 9.30 8.00
CA LEU A 207 8.85 9.53 7.27
C LEU A 207 9.81 8.39 7.60
N TYR A 208 10.18 7.59 6.60
CA TYR A 208 11.15 6.52 6.79
C TYR A 208 12.57 7.07 6.76
N VAL A 209 13.42 6.55 7.64
CA VAL A 209 14.86 6.85 7.66
C VAL A 209 15.61 5.55 7.37
N SER A 210 16.23 5.47 6.20
CA SER A 210 16.88 4.25 5.68
C SER A 210 18.38 4.14 6.01
N SER A 211 19.07 5.26 6.22
CA SER A 211 20.53 5.33 6.26
C SER A 211 21.07 6.10 7.47
N GLU A 212 22.39 6.10 7.61
CA GLU A 212 23.07 6.93 8.60
C GLU A 212 22.85 8.41 8.28
N VAL A 213 22.26 9.11 9.25
CA VAL A 213 21.87 10.51 9.18
C VAL A 213 23.11 11.33 9.45
N GLN A 214 23.47 12.18 8.49
CA GLN A 214 24.55 13.15 8.64
C GLN A 214 24.27 14.07 9.83
N ASP A 215 25.32 14.58 10.49
CA ASP A 215 25.16 15.34 11.73
C ASP A 215 24.23 16.55 11.62
N ASP A 216 24.21 17.20 10.45
CA ASP A 216 23.34 18.33 10.13
C ASP A 216 21.84 17.94 10.12
N THR A 217 21.52 16.75 9.61
CA THR A 217 20.14 16.24 9.52
C THR A 217 19.60 15.66 10.83
N LYS A 218 20.47 15.34 11.82
CA LYS A 218 20.05 14.86 13.15
C LYS A 218 19.13 15.85 13.87
N SER A 219 19.37 17.15 13.70
CA SER A 219 18.55 18.21 14.30
C SER A 219 17.11 18.18 13.78
N VAL A 220 16.94 18.02 12.46
CA VAL A 220 15.64 17.94 11.79
C VAL A 220 14.87 16.70 12.26
N ILE A 221 15.52 15.55 12.30
CA ILE A 221 14.87 14.30 12.74
C ILE A 221 14.44 14.39 14.21
N LYS A 222 15.28 14.93 15.09
CA LYS A 222 14.91 15.18 16.50
C LYS A 222 13.69 16.11 16.60
N ALA A 223 13.65 17.16 15.80
CA ALA A 223 12.52 18.09 15.78
C ALA A 223 11.21 17.41 15.30
N ILE A 224 11.29 16.52 14.30
CA ILE A 224 10.15 15.72 13.85
C ILE A 224 9.72 14.72 14.93
N ASP A 225 10.67 14.00 15.54
CA ASP A 225 10.39 13.03 16.61
C ASP A 225 9.75 13.66 17.84
N ALA A 226 10.14 14.89 18.17
CA ALA A 226 9.54 15.66 19.26
C ALA A 226 8.17 16.29 18.88
N GLY A 227 7.73 16.18 17.62
CA GLY A 227 6.53 16.85 17.12
C GLY A 227 6.64 18.38 17.15
N GLN A 228 7.85 18.91 16.95
CA GLN A 228 8.16 20.34 16.86
C GLN A 228 8.16 20.84 15.40
N ALA A 229 8.58 20.00 14.46
CA ALA A 229 8.58 20.34 13.03
C ALA A 229 7.16 20.31 12.45
N ASP A 230 6.41 19.23 12.70
CA ASP A 230 4.99 19.10 12.45
C ASP A 230 4.43 18.08 13.47
N GLU A 231 3.29 18.39 14.09
CA GLU A 231 2.72 17.52 15.11
C GLU A 231 2.08 16.24 14.58
N ARG A 232 1.89 16.14 13.25
CA ARG A 232 1.31 14.98 12.55
C ARG A 232 2.38 14.02 12.03
N ALA A 233 3.66 14.39 12.13
CA ALA A 233 4.75 13.63 11.56
C ALA A 233 5.40 12.66 12.55
N VAL A 234 5.62 11.42 12.12
CA VAL A 234 6.27 10.35 12.88
C VAL A 234 7.44 9.80 12.08
N ILE A 235 8.55 9.56 12.77
CA ILE A 235 9.72 8.89 12.18
C ILE A 235 9.53 7.38 12.28
N CYS A 236 9.79 6.67 11.19
CA CYS A 236 9.89 5.21 11.16
C CYS A 236 11.31 4.82 10.76
N LEU A 237 12.02 4.06 11.59
CA LEU A 237 13.37 3.61 11.24
C LEU A 237 13.32 2.35 10.41
N LEU A 238 13.95 2.30 9.25
CA LEU A 238 14.04 1.04 8.51
C LEU A 238 15.05 0.09 9.19
N TRP A 239 14.89 -1.21 8.97
CA TRP A 239 15.65 -2.28 9.61
C TRP A 239 17.18 -2.10 9.59
N MET A 240 17.74 -1.45 8.56
CA MET A 240 19.18 -1.15 8.51
C MET A 240 19.61 -0.16 9.61
N ALA A 241 18.75 0.79 9.96
CA ALA A 241 19.00 1.79 11.00
C ALA A 241 18.85 1.24 12.43
N GLU A 242 18.19 0.10 12.65
CA GLU A 242 18.03 -0.48 13.99
C GLU A 242 19.35 -0.90 14.64
N SER A 243 20.36 -1.20 13.80
CA SER A 243 21.69 -1.61 14.23
C SER A 243 22.53 -0.46 14.79
N LEU A 244 22.06 0.79 14.67
CA LEU A 244 22.80 1.98 15.08
C LEU A 244 22.31 2.44 16.48
N PRO A 245 23.11 2.19 17.56
CA PRO A 245 22.69 2.46 18.94
C PRO A 245 22.28 3.91 19.19
N SER A 246 22.89 4.83 18.44
CA SER A 246 22.67 6.27 18.52
C SER A 246 21.22 6.68 18.28
N TYR A 247 20.45 5.98 17.43
CA TYR A 247 19.06 6.35 17.17
C TYR A 247 18.11 6.00 18.29
N ARG A 248 18.32 4.87 18.97
CA ARG A 248 17.46 4.45 20.08
C ARG A 248 17.52 5.42 21.24
N GLU A 249 18.69 5.99 21.48
CA GLU A 249 18.89 7.02 22.51
C GLU A 249 18.35 8.37 22.05
N MET A 250 18.40 8.64 20.74
CA MET A 250 18.01 9.91 20.15
C MET A 250 16.50 10.07 19.97
N LEU A 251 15.80 9.02 19.54
CA LEU A 251 14.41 9.08 19.10
C LEU A 251 13.49 8.41 20.12
N ARG A 252 12.68 9.23 20.78
CA ARG A 252 11.80 8.79 21.89
C ARG A 252 10.46 8.28 21.40
N HIS A 253 10.03 8.75 20.23
CA HIS A 253 8.70 8.53 19.69
C HIS A 253 8.71 7.86 18.32
N ALA A 254 9.88 7.51 17.78
CA ALA A 254 9.98 6.86 16.50
C ALA A 254 9.43 5.42 16.56
N ILE A 255 8.80 5.01 15.47
CA ILE A 255 8.37 3.64 15.26
C ILE A 255 9.62 2.81 14.96
N MET A 256 9.83 1.77 15.77
CA MET A 256 10.89 0.78 15.60
C MET A 256 10.28 -0.50 15.03
N PRO A 257 10.21 -0.61 13.70
CA PRO A 257 9.62 -1.76 13.07
C PRO A 257 10.46 -3.00 13.33
N LYS A 258 9.98 -3.90 14.20
CA LYS A 258 10.57 -5.24 14.42
C LYS A 258 10.88 -5.87 13.06
N SER A 259 11.96 -6.63 12.92
CA SER A 259 12.42 -7.27 11.65
C SER A 259 11.34 -7.89 10.75
N SER A 260 10.19 -8.29 11.30
CA SER A 260 8.97 -8.68 10.57
C SER A 260 8.23 -7.57 9.79
N VAL A 261 8.50 -6.28 10.00
CA VAL A 261 7.59 -5.22 9.53
C VAL A 261 7.71 -4.98 8.03
N MET A 262 8.87 -5.13 7.39
CA MET A 262 8.92 -5.06 5.92
C MET A 262 8.07 -6.18 5.30
N THR A 263 8.12 -7.38 5.89
CA THR A 263 7.24 -8.49 5.50
C THR A 263 5.78 -8.15 5.75
N LYS A 264 5.43 -7.63 6.94
CA LYS A 264 4.05 -7.21 7.25
C LYS A 264 3.57 -6.03 6.41
N TRP A 265 4.48 -5.14 5.99
CA TRP A 265 4.20 -3.99 5.15
C TRP A 265 3.90 -4.43 3.73
N ARG A 266 4.71 -5.35 3.21
CA ARG A 266 4.43 -6.05 1.97
C ARG A 266 3.09 -6.79 2.05
N GLU A 267 2.86 -7.59 3.10
CA GLU A 267 1.59 -8.30 3.33
C GLU A 267 0.39 -7.35 3.43
N PHE A 268 0.58 -6.15 3.99
CA PHE A 268 -0.44 -5.12 4.06
C PHE A 268 -0.86 -4.65 2.66
N TRP A 269 0.10 -4.37 1.78
CA TRP A 269 -0.18 -3.92 0.42
C TRP A 269 -0.63 -5.03 -0.52
N GLU A 270 -0.15 -6.25 -0.32
CA GLU A 270 -0.65 -7.42 -1.04
C GLU A 270 -2.12 -7.70 -0.65
N HIS A 271 -2.47 -7.43 0.62
CA HIS A 271 -3.77 -7.81 1.19
C HIS A 271 -4.41 -6.73 2.08
N PRO A 272 -4.77 -5.59 1.50
CA PRO A 272 -5.22 -4.42 2.24
C PRO A 272 -6.58 -4.60 2.93
N PHE A 273 -7.35 -5.64 2.57
CA PHE A 273 -8.68 -5.90 3.15
C PHE A 273 -8.67 -6.94 4.26
N THR A 274 -7.67 -7.84 4.29
CA THR A 274 -7.57 -8.86 5.34
C THR A 274 -6.50 -8.53 6.38
N THR A 275 -5.52 -7.70 6.04
CA THR A 275 -4.45 -7.30 6.94
C THR A 275 -4.89 -6.07 7.74
N THR A 276 -4.90 -6.17 9.08
CA THR A 276 -5.15 -5.02 9.95
C THR A 276 -4.04 -3.97 9.76
N HIS A 277 -4.43 -2.69 9.62
CA HIS A 277 -3.52 -1.57 9.39
C HIS A 277 -2.44 -1.47 10.48
N PHE A 278 -1.18 -1.80 10.19
CA PHE A 278 -0.12 -1.78 11.20
C PHE A 278 0.55 -0.41 11.32
N LEU A 279 1.15 0.10 10.25
CA LEU A 279 2.05 1.26 10.37
C LEU A 279 1.34 2.57 10.70
N TRP A 280 0.25 2.90 9.99
CA TRP A 280 -0.46 4.16 10.24
C TRP A 280 -1.13 4.16 11.61
N ASN A 281 -1.67 3.03 12.07
CA ASN A 281 -2.23 2.91 13.40
C ASN A 281 -1.14 3.09 14.49
N GLU A 282 0.03 2.46 14.31
CA GLU A 282 1.17 2.68 15.22
C GLU A 282 1.60 4.15 15.24
N ALA A 283 1.56 4.83 14.09
CA ALA A 283 1.84 6.26 14.00
C ALA A 283 0.76 7.08 14.73
N GLU A 284 -0.52 6.80 14.57
CA GLU A 284 -1.61 7.46 15.29
C GLU A 284 -1.46 7.29 16.81
N GLU A 285 -1.11 6.09 17.28
CA GLU A 285 -0.84 5.83 18.71
C GLU A 285 0.32 6.68 19.24
N VAL A 286 1.39 6.82 18.45
CA VAL A 286 2.52 7.70 18.78
C VAL A 286 2.06 9.15 18.89
N LEU A 287 1.28 9.64 17.92
CA LEU A 287 0.77 11.01 17.91
C LEU A 287 -0.13 11.28 19.12
N GLU A 288 -1.03 10.36 19.43
CA GLU A 288 -1.93 10.45 20.58
C GLU A 288 -1.16 10.48 21.90
N LYS A 289 -0.12 9.64 22.03
CA LYS A 289 0.78 9.67 23.20
C LYS A 289 1.50 11.02 23.33
N ARG A 290 1.94 11.62 22.23
CA ARG A 290 2.59 12.95 22.25
C ARG A 290 1.61 14.04 22.71
N ARG A 291 0.36 14.02 22.24
CA ARG A 291 -0.68 14.97 22.66
C ARG A 291 -0.91 14.91 24.17
N LYS A 292 -1.13 13.70 24.71
CA LYS A 292 -1.29 13.47 26.16
C LYS A 292 -0.11 14.01 26.99
N LEU A 293 1.12 13.82 26.51
CA LEU A 293 2.31 14.35 27.18
C LEU A 293 2.41 15.88 27.14
N LYS A 294 1.94 16.52 26.06
CA LYS A 294 1.87 17.99 25.96
C LYS A 294 0.84 18.56 26.93
N ASP A 295 -0.32 17.91 27.06
CA ASP A 295 -1.40 18.35 27.95
C ASP A 295 -0.98 18.24 29.43
N ASN A 296 -0.32 17.15 29.81
CA ASN A 296 0.20 16.95 31.18
C ASN A 296 1.29 17.96 31.60
N ARG A 297 1.90 18.70 30.67
CA ARG A 297 2.91 19.74 30.98
C ARG A 297 2.31 21.14 31.16
N LYS A 298 1.04 21.32 30.80
CA LYS A 298 0.34 22.61 30.89
C LYS A 298 -0.47 22.76 32.19
N GLY A 299 -0.76 21.66 32.89
CA GLY A 299 -1.41 21.64 34.20
C GLY A 299 -0.40 21.58 35.34
#